data_AF-A0A955ZEL6-F1
#
_entry.id   AF-A0A955ZEL6-F1
#
_cell.length_a   1.000
_cell.length_b   1.000
_cell.length_c   1.000
_cell.angle_alpha   90.00
_cell.angle_beta   90.00
_cell.angle_gamma   90.00
#
_symmetry.space_group_name_H-M   'P 1'
#
loop_
_entity.id
_entity.type
_entity.pdbx_description
1 polymer ?
#
loop_
_entity_poly.entity_id
_entity_poly.type
_entity_poly.pdbx_seq_one_letter_code
_entity_poly.pdbx_strand_id
1 'polypeptide(L)'
;MSFRASLLAALVGASLLASAEQARAGQDDVVLLPTVTLIQSSPAEPPELRRPDPSAPGSLSRWTRRLDAVLHEAAQDLGLTLDVSERLDVSPGSLKEDALVERAADRWVVSPRLTFDGGKVRIRLVAVAPGSNVVLVRSQEVEPRQVTIRAMVMLRDIVQVGRGSPTDDKPRTAEPAPPRGTLAIPARSQGRAVLALNAAAFGGYVGFALQRASGSGDERLTYPLIALGTGIGLGGSMIIADEWDVGLGDAWYLSAGAWWPAASGLLLAEGYGVSPESDRYVYGLVGASAGITLATMSLSLRGMGEGGALLSHSGGAFGMFLGGVTQLAVDGTTDETPTLGMGYGAGAGVLVAGAVATQVSLTPSRVLLVDLGGVLGGLTVAGASSPLVFADERSEGKDRAFLAGVAAGTLAGGVVGYLLTQPASSKRAEKEEERWAALPWAGVIGETRTVDGKRVPAMGAGVRGLW
;
A
#
# COMPACT_ATOMS: atom_id res chain seq x y z
N MET A 1 20.92 1.13 59.95
CA MET A 1 19.83 0.29 59.42
C MET A 1 19.82 0.50 57.91
N SER A 2 20.53 -0.23 57.05
CA SER A 2 21.05 -1.61 57.06
C SER A 2 19.98 -2.70 56.87
N PHE A 3 20.14 -3.49 55.79
CA PHE A 3 19.37 -4.65 55.33
C PHE A 3 17.87 -4.49 54.96
N ARG A 4 17.60 -4.40 53.65
CA ARG A 4 16.66 -5.28 52.89
C ARG A 4 16.64 -4.92 51.38
N ALA A 5 17.70 -5.30 50.68
CA ALA A 5 17.79 -5.18 49.21
C ALA A 5 18.63 -6.34 48.64
N SER A 6 18.17 -7.59 48.80
CA SER A 6 18.77 -8.81 48.23
C SER A 6 17.85 -10.01 48.42
N LEU A 7 16.80 -10.16 47.60
CA LEU A 7 16.06 -11.44 47.50
C LEU A 7 15.27 -11.63 46.19
N LEU A 8 15.75 -11.10 45.06
CA LEU A 8 15.08 -11.23 43.75
C LEU A 8 16.06 -11.45 42.57
N ALA A 9 17.22 -12.05 42.87
CA ALA A 9 18.29 -12.34 41.91
C ALA A 9 18.72 -13.83 41.92
N ALA A 10 17.85 -14.73 42.40
CA ALA A 10 18.18 -16.13 42.65
C ALA A 10 17.12 -17.13 42.12
N LEU A 11 16.42 -16.77 41.03
CA LEU A 11 15.38 -17.62 40.41
C LEU A 11 15.37 -17.56 38.86
N VAL A 12 16.55 -17.30 38.26
CA VAL A 12 16.79 -17.33 36.80
C VAL A 12 17.93 -18.29 36.44
N GLY A 13 18.57 -18.94 37.42
CA GLY A 13 19.83 -19.68 37.26
C GLY A 13 19.74 -21.20 37.16
N ALA A 14 18.57 -21.80 36.89
CA ALA A 14 18.37 -23.25 37.03
C ALA A 14 17.43 -23.92 35.99
N SER A 15 17.45 -23.45 34.73
CA SER A 15 16.69 -24.08 33.64
C SER A 15 17.45 -24.13 32.29
N LEU A 16 18.79 -24.12 32.34
CA LEU A 16 19.66 -24.06 31.15
C LEU A 16 20.31 -25.40 30.74
N LEU A 17 19.94 -26.52 31.37
CA LEU A 17 20.53 -27.85 31.10
C LEU A 17 19.50 -28.98 31.19
N ALA A 18 18.52 -29.04 30.26
CA ALA A 18 17.81 -30.28 29.87
C ALA A 18 16.80 -30.07 28.72
N SER A 19 17.25 -29.65 27.52
CA SER A 19 16.51 -29.87 26.27
C SER A 19 17.49 -30.03 25.11
N ALA A 20 17.95 -31.25 24.88
CA ALA A 20 18.43 -31.66 23.57
C ALA A 20 17.20 -31.93 22.69
N GLU A 21 16.51 -30.87 22.26
CA GLU A 21 15.44 -30.99 21.27
C GLU A 21 16.06 -31.44 19.95
N GLN A 22 15.68 -32.64 19.52
CA GLN A 22 15.76 -33.00 18.11
C GLN A 22 14.92 -31.97 17.35
N ALA A 23 15.56 -31.20 16.47
CA ALA A 23 14.88 -30.21 15.64
C ALA A 23 13.80 -30.92 14.81
N ARG A 24 12.55 -30.84 15.27
CA ARG A 24 11.38 -31.18 14.47
C ARG A 24 11.20 -30.05 13.48
N ALA A 25 11.03 -30.39 12.20
CA ALA A 25 10.72 -29.39 11.19
C ALA A 25 9.48 -28.60 11.61
N GLY A 26 9.54 -27.28 11.50
CA GLY A 26 8.44 -26.39 11.83
C GLY A 26 7.39 -26.38 10.71
N GLN A 27 6.15 -26.00 11.06
CA GLN A 27 5.08 -25.81 10.06
C GLN A 27 5.40 -24.71 9.03
N ASP A 28 6.40 -23.88 9.30
CA ASP A 28 6.90 -22.84 8.40
C ASP A 28 8.21 -23.24 7.68
N ASP A 29 8.74 -24.45 7.88
CA ASP A 29 9.87 -24.93 7.10
C ASP A 29 9.43 -25.23 5.66
N VAL A 30 10.27 -24.91 4.68
CA VAL A 30 10.00 -25.13 3.25
C VAL A 30 11.19 -25.73 2.51
N VAL A 31 10.93 -26.84 1.81
CA VAL A 31 11.85 -27.39 0.81
C VAL A 31 11.47 -26.84 -0.57
N LEU A 32 12.26 -25.89 -1.06
CA LEU A 32 12.18 -25.40 -2.43
C LEU A 32 12.96 -26.34 -3.37
N LEU A 33 12.23 -27.21 -4.06
CA LEU A 33 12.82 -28.09 -5.08
C LEU A 33 13.34 -27.26 -6.27
N PRO A 34 14.41 -27.69 -6.95
CA PRO A 34 14.98 -26.95 -8.07
C PRO A 34 14.00 -26.85 -9.24
N THR A 35 13.94 -25.69 -9.92
CA THR A 35 13.07 -25.51 -11.09
C THR A 35 13.38 -26.53 -12.18
N VAL A 36 12.39 -27.35 -12.51
CA VAL A 36 12.45 -28.31 -13.60
C VAL A 36 11.71 -27.81 -14.83
N THR A 37 12.11 -28.32 -15.99
CA THR A 37 11.47 -28.00 -17.26
C THR A 37 10.83 -29.24 -17.87
N LEU A 38 9.64 -29.06 -18.44
CA LEU A 38 8.97 -30.10 -19.20
C LEU A 38 9.65 -30.20 -20.56
N ILE A 39 10.34 -31.31 -20.84
CA ILE A 39 11.01 -31.54 -22.12
C ILE A 39 10.27 -32.66 -22.84
N GLN A 40 9.69 -32.35 -24.00
CA GLN A 40 9.08 -33.34 -24.86
C GLN A 40 10.13 -33.84 -25.86
N SER A 41 10.86 -34.88 -25.48
CA SER A 41 11.95 -35.49 -26.28
C SER A 41 11.44 -36.11 -27.59
N SER A 42 10.21 -36.61 -27.59
CA SER A 42 9.55 -37.22 -28.73
C SER A 42 8.03 -36.99 -28.67
N PRO A 43 7.30 -36.85 -29.81
CA PRO A 43 5.83 -36.78 -29.81
C PRO A 43 5.14 -38.05 -29.31
N ALA A 44 5.85 -39.19 -29.28
CA ALA A 44 5.31 -40.49 -28.89
C ALA A 44 5.56 -40.85 -27.42
N GLU A 45 6.39 -40.08 -26.70
CA GLU A 45 6.72 -40.33 -25.30
C GLU A 45 5.97 -39.33 -24.38
N PRO A 46 5.54 -39.76 -23.18
CA PRO A 46 4.98 -38.83 -22.19
C PRO A 46 6.04 -37.80 -21.80
N PRO A 47 5.67 -36.53 -21.61
CA PRO A 47 6.64 -35.47 -21.36
C PRO A 47 7.32 -35.63 -20.00
N GLU A 48 8.66 -35.69 -20.00
CA GLU A 48 9.44 -35.88 -18.77
C GLU A 48 9.80 -34.55 -18.09
N LEU A 49 9.81 -34.57 -16.76
CA LEU A 49 10.32 -33.49 -15.94
C LEU A 49 11.83 -33.64 -15.77
N ARG A 50 12.60 -32.79 -16.45
CA ARG A 50 14.06 -32.81 -16.39
C ARG A 50 14.60 -31.51 -15.80
N ARG A 51 15.56 -31.63 -14.88
CA ARG A 51 16.37 -30.49 -14.43
C ARG A 51 17.26 -30.04 -15.61
N PRO A 52 17.28 -28.76 -15.99
CA PRO A 52 18.21 -28.29 -17.01
C PRO A 52 19.65 -28.52 -16.58
N ASP A 53 20.48 -28.95 -17.52
CA ASP A 53 21.93 -29.03 -17.30
C ASP A 53 22.46 -27.63 -16.93
N PRO A 54 23.10 -27.46 -15.75
CA PRO A 54 23.59 -26.16 -15.31
C PRO A 54 24.72 -25.60 -16.20
N SER A 55 25.43 -26.47 -16.91
CA SER A 55 26.52 -26.15 -17.83
C SER A 55 26.04 -25.86 -19.26
N ALA A 56 24.81 -26.26 -19.62
CA ALA A 56 24.29 -26.04 -20.96
C ALA A 56 24.11 -24.53 -21.27
N PRO A 57 24.74 -24.01 -22.34
CA PRO A 57 24.62 -22.62 -22.74
C PRO A 57 23.22 -22.37 -23.33
N GLY A 58 22.32 -21.78 -22.53
CA GLY A 58 20.95 -21.52 -22.94
C GLY A 58 20.29 -20.34 -22.22
N SER A 59 19.20 -19.84 -22.80
CA SER A 59 18.27 -18.94 -22.08
C SER A 59 17.59 -19.68 -20.92
N LEU A 60 17.21 -20.94 -21.14
CA LEU A 60 16.45 -21.78 -20.23
C LEU A 60 17.15 -22.02 -18.88
N SER A 61 18.45 -22.35 -18.86
CA SER A 61 19.24 -22.52 -17.63
C SER A 61 19.47 -21.22 -16.85
N ARG A 62 19.40 -20.05 -17.51
CA ARG A 62 19.39 -18.74 -16.85
C ARG A 62 18.04 -18.42 -16.21
N TRP A 63 16.93 -18.75 -16.89
CA TRP A 63 15.59 -18.53 -16.37
C TRP A 63 15.24 -19.43 -15.19
N THR A 64 15.66 -20.70 -15.17
CA THR A 64 15.45 -21.57 -14.02
C THR A 64 16.24 -21.11 -12.80
N ARG A 65 17.54 -20.76 -12.95
CA ARG A 65 18.32 -20.15 -11.86
C ARG A 65 17.72 -18.85 -11.34
N ARG A 66 17.15 -18.02 -12.22
CA ARG A 66 16.45 -16.78 -11.83
C ARG A 66 15.16 -17.05 -11.07
N LEU A 67 14.33 -18.00 -11.53
CA LEU A 67 13.10 -18.36 -10.84
C LEU A 67 13.40 -18.96 -9.46
N ASP A 68 14.39 -19.85 -9.37
CA ASP A 68 14.90 -20.43 -8.13
C ASP A 68 15.31 -19.35 -7.11
N ALA A 69 16.04 -18.31 -7.55
CA ALA A 69 16.47 -17.21 -6.67
C ALA A 69 15.28 -16.37 -6.18
N VAL A 70 14.36 -16.02 -7.09
CA VAL A 70 13.15 -15.24 -6.75
C VAL A 70 12.23 -15.99 -5.78
N LEU A 71 12.07 -17.31 -5.96
CA LEU A 71 11.23 -18.10 -5.07
C LEU A 71 11.89 -18.35 -3.70
N HIS A 72 13.22 -18.33 -3.63
CA HIS A 72 13.95 -18.39 -2.35
C HIS A 72 13.74 -17.11 -1.53
N GLU A 73 13.90 -15.95 -2.16
CA GLU A 73 13.63 -14.62 -1.57
C GLU A 73 12.15 -14.52 -1.15
N ALA A 74 11.22 -14.85 -2.05
CA ALA A 74 9.79 -14.81 -1.78
C ALA A 74 9.33 -15.79 -0.68
N ALA A 75 10.00 -16.93 -0.51
CA ALA A 75 9.69 -17.84 0.60
C ALA A 75 10.05 -17.21 1.96
N GLN A 76 11.21 -16.55 2.04
CA GLN A 76 11.65 -15.82 3.24
C GLN A 76 10.73 -14.63 3.55
N ASP A 77 10.29 -13.88 2.53
CA ASP A 77 9.30 -12.79 2.67
C ASP A 77 7.95 -13.29 3.22
N LEU A 78 7.60 -14.57 3.00
CA LEU A 78 6.37 -15.21 3.51
C LEU A 78 6.54 -15.82 4.92
N GLY A 79 7.69 -15.60 5.54
CA GLY A 79 8.06 -16.14 6.84
C GLY A 79 8.41 -17.63 6.83
N LEU A 80 8.71 -18.21 5.66
CA LEU A 80 9.10 -19.61 5.57
C LEU A 80 10.61 -19.79 5.76
N THR A 81 11.00 -20.78 6.58
CA THR A 81 12.40 -21.14 6.81
C THR A 81 12.84 -22.15 5.76
N LEU A 82 13.77 -21.75 4.88
CA LEU A 82 14.09 -22.55 3.69
C LEU A 82 15.18 -23.58 3.98
N ASP A 83 14.82 -24.86 3.96
CA ASP A 83 15.78 -25.96 4.06
C ASP A 83 16.50 -26.14 2.71
N VAL A 84 17.79 -25.87 2.71
CA VAL A 84 18.67 -25.97 1.53
C VAL A 84 19.26 -27.37 1.41
N SER A 85 19.19 -28.19 2.47
CA SER A 85 19.90 -29.47 2.59
C SER A 85 19.40 -30.50 1.57
N GLU A 86 18.07 -30.61 1.40
CA GLU A 86 17.45 -31.55 0.46
C GLU A 86 17.50 -31.12 -1.02
N ARG A 87 18.03 -29.92 -1.33
CA ARG A 87 18.01 -29.37 -2.71
C ARG A 87 18.98 -30.08 -3.68
N LEU A 88 19.88 -30.91 -3.16
CA LEU A 88 20.89 -31.63 -3.93
C LEU A 88 20.43 -33.02 -4.39
N ASP A 89 19.63 -33.74 -3.60
CA ASP A 89 19.25 -35.15 -3.82
C ASP A 89 17.88 -35.36 -4.50
N VAL A 90 17.55 -34.52 -5.50
CA VAL A 90 16.24 -34.56 -6.18
C VAL A 90 16.29 -35.48 -7.41
N SER A 91 15.97 -36.75 -7.20
CA SER A 91 15.76 -37.74 -8.29
C SER A 91 14.46 -37.47 -9.07
N PRO A 92 14.37 -37.80 -10.39
CA PRO A 92 13.18 -37.51 -11.21
C PRO A 92 11.87 -38.10 -10.67
N GLY A 93 11.92 -39.27 -10.01
CA GLY A 93 10.76 -39.88 -9.36
C GLY A 93 10.19 -39.04 -8.20
N SER A 94 11.05 -38.28 -7.50
CA SER A 94 10.68 -37.43 -6.35
C SER A 94 10.00 -36.10 -6.72
N LEU A 95 9.67 -35.93 -7.99
CA LEU A 95 8.91 -34.79 -8.55
C LEU A 95 7.46 -35.16 -8.94
N LYS A 96 7.09 -36.44 -8.80
CA LYS A 96 5.71 -36.93 -8.94
C LYS A 96 4.86 -36.42 -7.76
N GLU A 97 3.58 -36.19 -8.00
CA GLU A 97 2.68 -35.55 -7.04
C GLU A 97 2.56 -36.37 -5.73
N ASP A 98 2.50 -37.71 -5.80
CA ASP A 98 2.52 -38.60 -4.62
C ASP A 98 3.78 -38.41 -3.74
N ALA A 99 4.95 -38.26 -4.37
CA ALA A 99 6.23 -38.07 -3.67
C ALA A 99 6.40 -36.64 -3.11
N LEU A 100 5.64 -35.66 -3.64
CA LEU A 100 5.55 -34.33 -3.03
C LEU A 100 4.70 -34.36 -1.76
N VAL A 101 3.62 -35.16 -1.75
CA VAL A 101 2.78 -35.37 -0.56
C VAL A 101 3.54 -36.11 0.53
N GLU A 102 4.26 -37.19 0.20
CA GLU A 102 5.08 -37.93 1.16
C GLU A 102 6.16 -37.04 1.80
N ARG A 103 6.85 -36.20 1.02
CA ARG A 103 7.84 -35.25 1.54
C ARG A 103 7.22 -34.11 2.36
N ALA A 104 5.95 -33.78 2.14
CA ALA A 104 5.25 -32.71 2.87
C ALA A 104 4.63 -33.17 4.20
N ALA A 105 5.10 -34.27 4.78
CA ALA A 105 4.57 -34.80 6.04
C ALA A 105 4.68 -33.81 7.23
N ASP A 106 5.80 -33.07 7.31
CA ASP A 106 6.11 -32.14 8.42
C ASP A 106 6.36 -30.68 7.97
N ARG A 107 6.56 -30.44 6.67
CA ARG A 107 7.02 -29.16 6.11
C ARG A 107 6.37 -28.83 4.77
N TRP A 108 6.53 -27.60 4.29
CA TRP A 108 6.12 -27.21 2.94
C TRP A 108 7.04 -27.81 1.89
N VAL A 109 6.47 -28.27 0.78
CA VAL A 109 7.23 -28.70 -0.40
C VAL A 109 6.75 -27.90 -1.60
N VAL A 110 7.67 -27.20 -2.28
CA VAL A 110 7.36 -26.40 -3.47
C VAL A 110 8.19 -26.89 -4.65
N SER A 111 7.50 -27.30 -5.73
CA SER A 111 8.06 -27.75 -7.00
C SER A 111 7.75 -26.73 -8.12
N PRO A 112 8.66 -25.79 -8.40
CA PRO A 112 8.53 -24.89 -9.54
C PRO A 112 8.82 -25.62 -10.85
N ARG A 113 7.96 -25.40 -11.84
CA ARG A 113 8.06 -25.95 -13.19
C ARG A 113 7.98 -24.81 -14.22
N LEU A 114 8.83 -24.85 -15.24
CA LEU A 114 8.92 -23.79 -16.24
C LEU A 114 8.90 -24.37 -17.66
N THR A 115 8.11 -23.75 -18.55
CA THR A 115 8.05 -24.11 -19.98
C THR A 115 8.06 -22.85 -20.83
N PHE A 116 8.67 -22.92 -22.02
CA PHE A 116 8.65 -21.84 -23.01
C PHE A 116 7.71 -22.20 -24.15
N ASP A 117 6.86 -21.26 -24.54
CA ASP A 117 5.84 -21.44 -25.57
C ASP A 117 5.66 -20.12 -26.31
N GLY A 118 5.85 -20.11 -27.64
CA GLY A 118 5.65 -18.90 -28.48
C GLY A 118 6.39 -17.62 -28.06
N GLY A 119 7.52 -17.72 -27.35
CA GLY A 119 8.26 -16.56 -26.81
C GLY A 119 7.79 -16.06 -25.43
N LYS A 120 6.75 -16.67 -24.86
CA LYS A 120 6.28 -16.46 -23.49
C LYS A 120 6.80 -17.55 -22.55
N VAL A 121 6.75 -17.26 -21.24
CA VAL A 121 7.16 -18.18 -20.18
C VAL A 121 5.91 -18.64 -19.44
N ARG A 122 5.64 -19.95 -19.40
CA ARG A 122 4.59 -20.51 -18.57
C ARG A 122 5.22 -21.08 -17.30
N ILE A 123 4.88 -20.46 -16.17
CA ILE A 123 5.26 -20.88 -14.82
C ILE A 123 4.16 -21.79 -14.30
N ARG A 124 4.51 -22.91 -13.68
CA ARG A 124 3.60 -23.74 -12.88
C ARG A 124 4.26 -24.01 -11.54
N LEU A 125 3.69 -23.44 -10.48
CA LEU A 125 4.05 -23.80 -9.11
C LEU A 125 3.14 -24.93 -8.67
N VAL A 126 3.74 -26.00 -8.14
CA VAL A 126 3.06 -27.10 -7.45
C VAL A 126 3.55 -27.06 -6.02
N ALA A 127 2.65 -27.05 -5.03
CA ALA A 127 3.02 -27.04 -3.63
C ALA A 127 2.13 -27.97 -2.81
N VAL A 128 2.68 -28.48 -1.71
CA VAL A 128 1.94 -29.24 -0.69
C VAL A 128 2.25 -28.65 0.67
N ALA A 129 1.22 -28.46 1.48
CA ALA A 129 1.31 -27.92 2.84
C ALA A 129 1.66 -29.03 3.86
N PRO A 130 2.28 -28.70 5.01
CA PRO A 130 2.62 -29.66 6.05
C PRO A 130 1.42 -30.53 6.46
N GLY A 131 1.60 -31.86 6.41
CA GLY A 131 0.58 -32.85 6.77
C GLY A 131 -0.62 -32.93 5.82
N SER A 132 -0.58 -32.27 4.66
CA SER A 132 -1.70 -32.22 3.71
C SER A 132 -1.56 -33.24 2.58
N ASN A 133 -2.66 -33.93 2.28
CA ASN A 133 -2.79 -34.76 1.07
C ASN A 133 -3.28 -33.96 -0.16
N VAL A 134 -3.36 -32.63 -0.06
CA VAL A 134 -3.89 -31.76 -1.12
C VAL A 134 -2.74 -31.06 -1.85
N VAL A 135 -2.63 -31.34 -3.16
CA VAL A 135 -1.66 -30.70 -4.05
C VAL A 135 -2.24 -29.39 -4.59
N LEU A 136 -1.60 -28.27 -4.25
CA LEU A 136 -1.97 -26.93 -4.71
C LEU A 136 -1.20 -26.61 -6.00
N VAL A 137 -1.92 -26.21 -7.05
CA VAL A 137 -1.35 -25.92 -8.36
C VAL A 137 -1.77 -24.54 -8.83
N ARG A 138 -0.79 -23.69 -9.16
CA ARG A 138 -1.00 -22.40 -9.81
C ARG A 138 -0.16 -22.36 -11.08
N SER A 139 -0.77 -22.06 -12.22
CA SER A 139 -0.04 -21.86 -13.47
C SER A 139 -0.43 -20.54 -14.12
N GLN A 140 0.55 -19.84 -14.67
CA GLN A 140 0.35 -18.58 -15.37
C GLN A 140 1.32 -18.48 -16.55
N GLU A 141 0.81 -18.01 -17.67
CA GLU A 141 1.61 -17.61 -18.82
C GLU A 141 1.95 -16.12 -18.69
N VAL A 142 3.25 -15.81 -18.74
CA VAL A 142 3.78 -14.48 -18.44
C VAL A 142 4.82 -14.06 -19.47
N GLU A 143 4.94 -12.75 -19.68
CA GLU A 143 6.06 -12.19 -20.42
C GLU A 143 7.36 -12.41 -19.65
N PRO A 144 8.51 -12.63 -20.32
CA PRO A 144 9.80 -12.81 -19.65
C PRO A 144 10.14 -11.70 -18.64
N ARG A 145 9.74 -10.45 -18.91
CA ARG A 145 9.97 -9.30 -18.02
C ARG A 145 9.18 -9.38 -16.69
N GLN A 146 8.06 -10.10 -16.68
CA GLN A 146 7.14 -10.20 -15.53
C GLN A 146 7.39 -11.44 -14.65
N VAL A 147 8.25 -12.37 -15.08
CA VAL A 147 8.52 -13.66 -14.40
C VAL A 147 8.81 -13.49 -12.90
N THR A 148 9.65 -12.52 -12.52
CA THR A 148 9.98 -12.24 -11.11
C THR A 148 8.71 -11.92 -10.30
N ILE A 149 8.00 -10.84 -10.64
CA ILE A 149 6.85 -10.35 -9.88
C ILE A 149 5.74 -11.40 -9.82
N ARG A 150 5.47 -12.09 -10.95
CA ARG A 150 4.41 -13.10 -11.01
C ARG A 150 4.74 -14.35 -10.21
N ALA A 151 6.01 -14.78 -10.17
CA ALA A 151 6.43 -15.90 -9.34
C ALA A 151 6.22 -15.63 -7.83
N MET A 152 6.58 -14.43 -7.35
CA MET A 152 6.37 -14.04 -5.94
C MET A 152 4.89 -14.07 -5.56
N VAL A 153 4.03 -13.46 -6.41
CA VAL A 153 2.57 -13.45 -6.20
C VAL A 153 2.00 -14.87 -6.23
N MET A 154 2.37 -15.69 -7.21
CA MET A 154 1.91 -17.07 -7.30
C MET A 154 2.32 -17.92 -6.08
N LEU A 155 3.52 -17.69 -5.52
CA LEU A 155 3.97 -18.40 -4.31
C LEU A 155 3.17 -17.96 -3.09
N ARG A 156 3.03 -16.64 -2.87
CA ARG A 156 2.22 -16.08 -1.77
C ARG A 156 0.81 -16.63 -1.80
N ASP A 157 0.15 -16.55 -2.96
CA ASP A 157 -1.25 -16.97 -3.12
C ASP A 157 -1.38 -18.48 -2.81
N ILE A 158 -0.44 -19.32 -3.26
CA ILE A 158 -0.40 -20.76 -2.93
C ILE A 158 -0.21 -21.02 -1.42
N VAL A 159 0.72 -20.31 -0.78
CA VAL A 159 1.04 -20.51 0.64
C VAL A 159 -0.13 -20.07 1.51
N GLN A 160 -0.82 -18.99 1.13
CA GLN A 160 -2.05 -18.54 1.79
C GLN A 160 -3.16 -19.59 1.70
N VAL A 161 -3.41 -20.18 0.51
CA VAL A 161 -4.39 -21.28 0.36
C VAL A 161 -4.06 -22.46 1.28
N GLY A 162 -2.81 -22.93 1.29
CA GLY A 162 -2.44 -24.12 2.06
C GLY A 162 -2.25 -23.91 3.55
N ARG A 163 -2.06 -22.66 4.02
CA ARG A 163 -2.17 -22.30 5.46
C ARG A 163 -3.63 -22.32 5.95
N GLY A 164 -4.61 -22.63 5.10
CA GLY A 164 -6.03 -22.67 5.45
C GLY A 164 -6.66 -21.28 5.59
N SER A 165 -5.95 -20.21 5.21
CA SER A 165 -6.56 -18.90 5.05
C SER A 165 -7.60 -19.00 3.92
N PRO A 166 -8.87 -18.63 4.16
CA PRO A 166 -9.88 -18.68 3.11
C PRO A 166 -9.46 -17.77 1.96
N THR A 167 -9.18 -18.36 0.81
CA THR A 167 -9.04 -17.60 -0.43
C THR A 167 -10.43 -17.17 -0.86
N ASP A 168 -10.68 -15.88 -0.76
CA ASP A 168 -11.94 -15.27 -1.18
C ASP A 168 -12.02 -15.31 -2.72
N ASP A 169 -12.60 -16.38 -3.26
CA ASP A 169 -12.74 -16.61 -4.72
C ASP A 169 -13.90 -15.77 -5.32
N LYS A 170 -14.09 -14.56 -4.76
CA LYS A 170 -14.89 -13.47 -5.31
C LYS A 170 -14.08 -12.18 -5.27
N PRO A 171 -14.08 -11.38 -6.35
CA PRO A 171 -13.37 -10.10 -6.36
C PRO A 171 -14.12 -9.05 -5.52
N ARG A 172 -13.86 -9.01 -4.20
CA ARG A 172 -14.16 -7.92 -3.23
C ARG A 172 -13.17 -8.05 -2.05
N THR A 173 -12.57 -7.00 -1.49
CA THR A 173 -13.10 -5.81 -0.79
C THR A 173 -13.70 -6.11 0.60
N ALA A 174 -12.86 -5.84 1.62
CA ALA A 174 -13.15 -5.61 3.05
C ALA A 174 -13.30 -6.81 4.04
N GLU A 175 -12.46 -6.74 5.09
CA GLU A 175 -12.45 -7.47 6.39
C GLU A 175 -13.73 -7.33 7.22
N PRO A 176 -14.05 -8.24 8.20
CA PRO A 176 -13.24 -8.56 9.40
C PRO A 176 -13.22 -10.07 9.82
N ALA A 177 -12.53 -10.58 10.86
CA ALA A 177 -11.38 -10.21 11.72
C ALA A 177 -10.95 -11.47 12.55
N PRO A 178 -9.77 -11.54 13.24
CA PRO A 178 -9.23 -12.81 13.73
C PRO A 178 -9.65 -13.22 15.17
N PRO A 179 -9.70 -14.54 15.48
CA PRO A 179 -9.78 -15.04 16.85
C PRO A 179 -8.41 -14.94 17.57
N ARG A 180 -8.47 -14.71 18.90
CA ARG A 180 -7.32 -14.44 19.77
C ARG A 180 -6.47 -15.70 20.02
N GLY A 181 -5.13 -15.60 20.00
CA GLY A 181 -4.30 -16.63 20.65
C GLY A 181 -2.79 -16.67 20.38
N THR A 182 -2.31 -16.22 19.21
CA THR A 182 -0.92 -16.47 18.79
C THR A 182 -0.02 -15.25 18.89
N LEU A 183 1.13 -15.42 19.57
CA LEU A 183 2.18 -14.42 19.69
C LEU A 183 2.85 -14.20 18.33
N ALA A 184 2.55 -13.08 17.69
CA ALA A 184 3.17 -12.70 16.42
C ALA A 184 4.62 -12.23 16.65
N ILE A 185 5.55 -12.74 15.84
CA ILE A 185 6.84 -12.06 15.60
C ILE A 185 6.48 -10.73 14.93
N PRO A 186 6.96 -9.56 15.40
CA PRO A 186 6.46 -8.28 14.95
C PRO A 186 6.70 -8.10 13.44
N ALA A 187 5.60 -7.89 12.71
CA ALA A 187 5.67 -7.41 11.34
C ALA A 187 6.46 -6.10 11.32
N ARG A 188 7.37 -5.94 10.36
CA ARG A 188 8.12 -4.67 10.22
C ARG A 188 7.14 -3.58 9.79
N SER A 189 6.67 -2.81 10.77
CA SER A 189 5.81 -1.63 10.62
C SER A 189 6.23 -0.79 9.41
N GLN A 190 5.42 -0.83 8.35
CA GLN A 190 5.74 -0.16 7.08
C GLN A 190 5.70 1.37 7.24
N GLY A 191 4.86 1.86 8.15
CA GLY A 191 4.75 3.27 8.51
C GLY A 191 5.88 3.77 9.41
N ARG A 192 6.69 2.90 10.02
CA ARG A 192 7.73 3.26 11.00
C ARG A 192 8.61 4.44 10.57
N ALA A 193 9.12 4.45 9.34
CA ALA A 193 9.99 5.52 8.85
C ALA A 193 9.24 6.86 8.68
N VAL A 194 7.98 6.82 8.25
CA VAL A 194 7.13 8.00 8.10
C VAL A 194 6.70 8.54 9.46
N LEU A 195 6.35 7.66 10.40
CA LEU A 195 6.04 8.01 11.77
C LEU A 195 7.26 8.65 12.46
N ALA A 196 8.45 8.05 12.30
CA ALA A 196 9.71 8.56 12.82
C ALA A 196 10.00 9.99 12.36
N LEU A 197 9.91 10.22 11.04
CA LEU A 197 10.17 11.53 10.45
C LEU A 197 9.16 12.57 10.94
N ASN A 198 7.87 12.24 10.96
CA ASN A 198 6.82 13.18 11.38
C ASN A 198 6.87 13.47 12.88
N ALA A 199 7.08 12.46 13.73
CA ALA A 199 7.19 12.63 15.17
C ALA A 199 8.46 13.41 15.54
N ALA A 200 9.59 13.17 14.87
CA ALA A 200 10.81 13.95 15.04
C ALA A 200 10.60 15.43 14.64
N ALA A 201 10.02 15.69 13.46
CA ALA A 201 9.72 17.05 13.02
C ALA A 201 8.71 17.76 13.94
N PHE A 202 7.65 17.07 14.37
CA PHE A 202 6.68 17.60 15.33
C PHE A 202 7.32 17.88 16.70
N GLY A 203 8.14 16.96 17.21
CA GLY A 203 8.90 17.17 18.44
C GLY A 203 9.84 18.38 18.36
N GLY A 204 10.51 18.58 17.22
CA GLY A 204 11.29 19.79 16.95
C GLY A 204 10.43 21.07 16.98
N TYR A 205 9.22 21.02 16.41
CA TYR A 205 8.24 22.11 16.50
C TYR A 205 7.78 22.36 17.94
N VAL A 206 7.54 21.32 18.77
CA VAL A 206 7.23 21.48 20.20
C VAL A 206 8.37 22.20 20.92
N GLY A 207 9.62 21.80 20.68
CA GLY A 207 10.81 22.45 21.25
C GLY A 207 10.93 23.93 20.86
N PHE A 208 10.67 24.25 19.59
CA PHE A 208 10.62 25.63 19.10
C PHE A 208 9.46 26.44 19.72
N ALA A 209 8.25 25.90 19.77
CA ALA A 209 7.07 26.56 20.34
C ALA A 209 7.26 26.86 21.84
N LEU A 210 7.82 25.91 22.60
CA LEU A 210 8.17 26.12 24.02
C LEU A 210 9.27 27.17 24.19
N GLN A 211 10.29 27.19 23.32
CA GLN A 211 11.31 28.24 23.35
C GLN A 211 10.69 29.62 23.12
N ARG A 212 9.81 29.76 22.11
CA ARG A 212 9.13 31.03 21.81
C ARG A 212 8.22 31.47 22.95
N ALA A 213 7.42 30.55 23.50
CA ALA A 213 6.55 30.81 24.65
C ALA A 213 7.30 31.23 25.93
N SER A 214 8.60 30.93 26.05
CA SER A 214 9.43 31.40 27.18
C SER A 214 9.75 32.91 27.12
N GLY A 215 9.46 33.58 26.00
CA GLY A 215 9.83 34.98 25.76
C GLY A 215 11.33 35.20 25.50
N SER A 216 12.16 34.15 25.51
CA SER A 216 13.58 34.26 25.20
C SER A 216 13.82 34.41 23.69
N GLY A 217 14.73 35.32 23.33
CA GLY A 217 15.26 35.44 21.97
C GLY A 217 16.58 34.69 21.73
N ASP A 218 17.11 33.98 22.74
CA ASP A 218 18.46 33.39 22.65
C ASP A 218 18.48 32.12 21.79
N GLU A 219 19.09 32.22 20.61
CA GLU A 219 19.34 31.12 19.67
C GLU A 219 20.07 29.93 20.32
N ARG A 220 20.90 30.19 21.34
CA ARG A 220 21.62 29.15 22.10
C ARG A 220 20.69 28.24 22.89
N LEU A 221 19.45 28.66 23.14
CA LEU A 221 18.39 27.83 23.72
C LEU A 221 17.51 27.21 22.63
N THR A 222 17.28 27.92 21.52
CA THR A 222 16.47 27.46 20.39
C THR A 222 16.98 26.18 19.76
N TYR A 223 18.25 26.12 19.34
CA TYR A 223 18.77 24.92 18.67
C TYR A 223 18.77 23.68 19.59
N PRO A 224 19.22 23.76 20.86
CA PRO A 224 19.11 22.62 21.78
C PRO A 224 17.69 22.18 22.10
N LEU A 225 16.72 23.11 22.24
CA LEU A 225 15.33 22.75 22.48
C LEU A 225 14.68 22.07 21.27
N ILE A 226 14.95 22.56 20.05
CA ILE A 226 14.55 21.88 18.80
C ILE A 226 15.18 20.48 18.74
N ALA A 227 16.49 20.36 18.99
CA ALA A 227 17.19 19.07 18.92
C ALA A 227 16.68 18.08 19.97
N LEU A 228 16.44 18.53 21.21
CA LEU A 228 15.87 17.73 22.29
C LEU A 228 14.45 17.25 21.94
N GLY A 229 13.59 18.17 21.49
CA GLY A 229 12.24 17.83 21.06
C GLY A 229 12.25 16.83 19.88
N THR A 230 13.13 17.04 18.90
CA THR A 230 13.34 16.13 17.77
C THR A 230 13.76 14.73 18.23
N GLY A 231 14.69 14.64 19.19
CA GLY A 231 15.14 13.39 19.78
C GLY A 231 14.04 12.66 20.57
N ILE A 232 13.23 13.40 21.33
CA ILE A 232 12.07 12.86 22.06
C ILE A 232 11.03 12.31 21.07
N GLY A 233 10.71 13.07 20.02
CA GLY A 233 9.79 12.64 18.97
C GLY A 233 10.26 11.39 18.22
N LEU A 234 11.55 11.33 17.87
CA LEU A 234 12.16 10.15 17.24
C LEU A 234 12.17 8.94 18.18
N GLY A 235 12.55 9.11 19.45
CA GLY A 235 12.59 8.04 20.44
C GLY A 235 11.19 7.48 20.73
N GLY A 236 10.21 8.36 20.96
CA GLY A 236 8.81 7.98 21.20
C GLY A 236 8.20 7.23 20.01
N SER A 237 8.45 7.67 18.77
CA SER A 237 7.96 6.98 17.57
C SER A 237 8.62 5.64 17.31
N MET A 238 9.88 5.42 17.71
CA MET A 238 10.48 4.08 17.70
C MET A 238 9.77 3.15 18.69
N ILE A 239 9.53 3.59 19.92
CA ILE A 239 8.79 2.80 20.93
C ILE A 239 7.38 2.47 20.41
N ILE A 240 6.67 3.46 19.84
CA ILE A 240 5.33 3.27 19.26
C ILE A 240 5.37 2.23 18.12
N ALA A 241 6.36 2.30 17.21
CA ALA A 241 6.47 1.40 16.07
C ALA A 241 7.07 0.02 16.38
N ASP A 242 7.64 -0.18 17.58
CA ASP A 242 8.08 -1.48 18.09
C ASP A 242 6.97 -2.17 18.91
N GLU A 243 6.06 -1.42 19.57
CA GLU A 243 4.91 -1.94 20.32
C GLU A 243 3.66 -2.16 19.45
N TRP A 244 3.42 -1.29 18.46
CA TRP A 244 2.26 -1.35 17.57
C TRP A 244 2.67 -1.49 16.11
N ASP A 245 1.97 -2.33 15.36
CA ASP A 245 2.10 -2.36 13.90
C ASP A 245 1.44 -1.11 13.31
N VAL A 246 2.24 -0.25 12.70
CA VAL A 246 1.80 1.03 12.14
C VAL A 246 1.90 0.93 10.62
N GLY A 247 0.74 0.91 9.97
CA GLY A 247 0.65 0.94 8.51
C GLY A 247 1.15 2.27 7.93
N LEU A 248 1.52 2.25 6.65
CA LEU A 248 1.94 3.47 5.94
C LEU A 248 0.84 4.54 5.95
N GLY A 249 -0.43 4.12 5.80
CA GLY A 249 -1.58 5.01 5.89
C GLY A 249 -1.81 5.56 7.30
N ASP A 250 -1.62 4.75 8.36
CA ASP A 250 -1.75 5.20 9.74
C ASP A 250 -0.76 6.33 10.08
N ALA A 251 0.50 6.16 9.68
CA ALA A 251 1.56 7.15 9.89
C ALA A 251 1.29 8.47 9.14
N TRP A 252 0.80 8.41 7.90
CA TRP A 252 0.40 9.60 7.14
C TRP A 252 -0.89 10.23 7.69
N TYR A 253 -1.84 9.45 8.20
CA TYR A 253 -3.05 9.99 8.79
C TYR A 253 -2.79 10.71 10.13
N LEU A 254 -1.88 10.17 10.95
CA LEU A 254 -1.34 10.88 12.11
C LEU A 254 -0.60 12.17 11.71
N SER A 255 0.16 12.16 10.61
CA SER A 255 0.80 13.36 10.05
C SER A 255 -0.23 14.43 9.66
N ALA A 256 -1.30 14.05 8.95
CA ALA A 256 -2.41 14.96 8.63
C ALA A 256 -3.06 15.53 9.91
N GLY A 257 -3.31 14.66 10.89
CA GLY A 257 -3.85 15.02 12.21
C GLY A 257 -2.94 15.94 13.03
N ALA A 258 -1.63 15.91 12.83
CA ALA A 258 -0.71 16.85 13.46
C ALA A 258 -0.67 18.20 12.71
N TRP A 259 -0.32 18.19 11.43
CA TRP A 259 0.11 19.40 10.73
C TRP A 259 -1.02 20.33 10.30
N TRP A 260 -2.17 19.82 9.86
CA TRP A 260 -3.28 20.69 9.47
C TRP A 260 -3.94 21.38 10.68
N PRO A 261 -4.14 20.71 11.83
CA PRO A 261 -4.55 21.37 13.06
C PRO A 261 -3.46 22.29 13.63
N ALA A 262 -2.17 22.00 13.43
CA ALA A 262 -1.09 22.94 13.77
C ALA A 262 -1.18 24.25 12.97
N ALA A 263 -1.32 24.14 11.65
CA ALA A 263 -1.51 25.28 10.76
C ALA A 263 -2.80 26.04 11.11
N SER A 264 -3.89 25.32 11.38
CA SER A 264 -5.17 25.89 11.83
C SER A 264 -5.00 26.76 13.08
N GLY A 265 -4.37 26.23 14.13
CA GLY A 265 -4.13 26.97 15.38
C GLY A 265 -3.24 28.20 15.19
N LEU A 266 -2.17 28.07 14.38
CA LEU A 266 -1.26 29.18 14.09
C LEU A 266 -1.96 30.32 13.33
N LEU A 267 -2.70 29.98 12.27
CA LEU A 267 -3.41 30.92 11.41
C LEU A 267 -4.58 31.61 12.13
N LEU A 268 -5.30 30.89 12.99
CA LEU A 268 -6.33 31.49 13.83
C LEU A 268 -5.73 32.46 14.84
N ALA A 269 -4.61 32.11 15.48
CA ALA A 269 -3.94 33.01 16.42
C ALA A 269 -3.38 34.27 15.73
N GLU A 270 -2.87 34.15 14.50
CA GLU A 270 -2.49 35.29 13.67
C GLU A 270 -3.70 36.17 13.32
N GLY A 271 -4.79 35.58 12.81
CA GLY A 271 -6.00 36.30 12.45
C GLY A 271 -6.75 36.95 13.62
N TYR A 272 -6.59 36.42 14.83
CA TYR A 272 -7.08 37.06 16.07
C TYR A 272 -6.11 38.10 16.66
N GLY A 273 -4.96 38.35 16.04
CA GLY A 273 -3.98 39.34 16.52
C GLY A 273 -3.31 38.95 17.83
N VAL A 274 -3.20 37.64 18.13
CA VAL A 274 -2.57 37.15 19.37
C VAL A 274 -1.17 37.74 19.50
N SER A 275 -0.94 38.34 20.66
CA SER A 275 0.25 39.12 21.01
C SER A 275 0.75 38.70 22.40
N PRO A 276 2.07 38.52 22.60
CA PRO A 276 3.15 38.63 21.61
C PRO A 276 3.09 37.55 20.51
N GLU A 277 3.74 37.80 19.37
CA GLU A 277 3.69 36.88 18.21
C GLU A 277 4.24 35.49 18.51
N SER A 278 5.13 35.38 19.51
CA SER A 278 5.64 34.13 20.05
C SER A 278 4.54 33.16 20.50
N ASP A 279 3.41 33.69 20.97
CA ASP A 279 2.37 32.88 21.59
C ASP A 279 1.51 32.19 20.54
N ARG A 280 1.53 32.67 19.27
CA ARG A 280 0.85 32.03 18.14
C ARG A 280 1.33 30.58 17.93
N TYR A 281 2.60 30.28 18.22
CA TYR A 281 3.13 28.91 18.16
C TYR A 281 2.53 27.98 19.23
N VAL A 282 2.08 28.51 20.37
CA VAL A 282 1.36 27.72 21.40
C VAL A 282 -0.02 27.32 20.89
N TYR A 283 -0.73 28.20 20.17
CA TYR A 283 -2.01 27.85 19.54
C TYR A 283 -1.84 26.77 18.47
N GLY A 284 -0.77 26.84 17.66
CA GLY A 284 -0.41 25.76 16.75
C GLY A 284 -0.11 24.43 17.49
N LEU A 285 0.60 24.47 18.63
CA LEU A 285 0.82 23.30 19.47
C LEU A 285 -0.49 22.72 20.05
N VAL A 286 -1.42 23.56 20.51
CA VAL A 286 -2.74 23.13 21.00
C VAL A 286 -3.55 22.48 19.87
N GLY A 287 -3.59 23.11 18.70
CA GLY A 287 -4.26 22.56 17.51
C GLY A 287 -3.70 21.20 17.12
N ALA A 288 -2.37 21.09 16.98
CA ALA A 288 -1.68 19.84 16.69
C ALA A 288 -1.97 18.75 17.73
N SER A 289 -1.95 19.08 19.01
CA SER A 289 -2.20 18.13 20.11
C SER A 289 -3.63 17.60 20.08
N ALA A 290 -4.62 18.48 19.84
CA ALA A 290 -6.01 18.09 19.67
C ALA A 290 -6.20 17.19 18.43
N GLY A 291 -5.56 17.55 17.32
CA GLY A 291 -5.60 16.79 16.07
C GLY A 291 -4.94 15.41 16.15
N ILE A 292 -3.76 15.30 16.77
CA ILE A 292 -3.10 14.01 17.05
C ILE A 292 -3.99 13.16 17.96
N THR A 293 -4.63 13.75 18.97
CA THR A 293 -5.55 13.02 19.86
C THR A 293 -6.73 12.43 19.09
N LEU A 294 -7.35 13.22 18.20
CA LEU A 294 -8.47 12.77 17.37
C LEU A 294 -8.03 11.73 16.32
N ALA A 295 -6.88 11.91 15.69
CA ALA A 295 -6.32 10.92 14.75
C ALA A 295 -6.00 9.60 15.47
N THR A 296 -5.38 9.66 16.65
CA THR A 296 -5.09 8.47 17.49
C THR A 296 -6.38 7.76 17.93
N MET A 297 -7.42 8.50 18.31
CA MET A 297 -8.73 7.94 18.66
C MET A 297 -9.43 7.31 17.45
N SER A 298 -9.28 7.89 16.26
CA SER A 298 -9.80 7.33 15.01
C SER A 298 -9.08 6.02 14.66
N LEU A 299 -7.74 6.01 14.73
CA LEU A 299 -6.91 4.83 14.46
C LEU A 299 -7.14 3.67 15.45
N SER A 300 -7.39 3.96 16.73
CA SER A 300 -7.68 2.92 17.72
C SER A 300 -9.05 2.26 17.53
N LEU A 301 -9.97 2.89 16.79
CA LEU A 301 -11.22 2.29 16.33
C LEU A 301 -11.04 1.52 15.01
N ARG A 302 -10.25 2.06 14.07
CA ARG A 302 -9.98 1.45 12.77
C ARG A 302 -8.71 2.04 12.14
N GLY A 303 -7.80 1.17 11.68
CA GLY A 303 -6.64 1.58 10.89
C GLY A 303 -7.02 2.29 9.58
N MET A 304 -6.12 3.12 9.07
CA MET A 304 -6.31 4.00 7.92
C MET A 304 -5.49 3.54 6.71
N GLY A 305 -6.16 3.33 5.57
CA GLY A 305 -5.47 3.06 4.31
C GLY A 305 -4.81 4.30 3.72
N GLU A 306 -3.77 4.12 2.90
CA GLU A 306 -3.01 5.21 2.26
C GLU A 306 -3.89 6.25 1.55
N GLY A 307 -4.95 5.82 0.86
CA GLY A 307 -5.87 6.74 0.19
C GLY A 307 -6.76 7.53 1.16
N GLY A 308 -7.07 7.00 2.34
CA GLY A 308 -7.77 7.74 3.40
C GLY A 308 -6.87 8.76 4.10
N ALA A 309 -5.59 8.40 4.29
CA ALA A 309 -4.57 9.31 4.76
C ALA A 309 -4.33 10.46 3.77
N LEU A 310 -4.19 10.15 2.47
CA LEU A 310 -4.06 11.16 1.42
C LEU A 310 -5.31 12.04 1.34
N LEU A 311 -6.52 11.47 1.38
CA LEU A 311 -7.77 12.24 1.43
C LEU A 311 -7.79 13.22 2.61
N SER A 312 -7.25 12.83 3.76
CA SER A 312 -7.15 13.70 4.95
C SER A 312 -6.17 14.85 4.74
N HIS A 313 -5.04 14.62 4.06
CA HIS A 313 -4.13 15.70 3.66
C HIS A 313 -4.77 16.64 2.63
N SER A 314 -5.41 16.10 1.60
CA SER A 314 -6.12 16.89 0.58
C SER A 314 -7.26 17.69 1.20
N GLY A 315 -7.98 17.11 2.17
CA GLY A 315 -9.00 17.78 2.95
C GLY A 315 -8.48 18.99 3.72
N GLY A 316 -7.35 18.87 4.41
CA GLY A 316 -6.68 19.99 5.05
C GLY A 316 -6.28 21.09 4.05
N ALA A 317 -5.69 20.70 2.92
CA ALA A 317 -5.25 21.64 1.88
C ALA A 317 -6.42 22.38 1.18
N PHE A 318 -7.43 21.64 0.69
CA PHE A 318 -8.62 22.24 0.08
C PHE A 318 -9.48 22.99 1.10
N GLY A 319 -9.54 22.51 2.34
CA GLY A 319 -10.18 23.23 3.43
C GLY A 319 -9.53 24.59 3.65
N MET A 320 -8.19 24.64 3.81
CA MET A 320 -7.41 25.87 3.96
C MET A 320 -7.63 26.83 2.77
N PHE A 321 -7.57 26.31 1.55
CA PHE A 321 -7.82 27.10 0.33
C PHE A 321 -9.26 27.66 0.27
N LEU A 322 -10.27 26.80 0.37
CA LEU A 322 -11.68 27.20 0.25
C LEU A 322 -12.11 28.09 1.43
N GLY A 323 -11.59 27.87 2.63
CA GLY A 323 -11.80 28.74 3.78
C GLY A 323 -11.21 30.13 3.56
N GLY A 324 -9.98 30.20 3.02
CA GLY A 324 -9.35 31.47 2.62
C GLY A 324 -10.16 32.21 1.55
N VAL A 325 -10.54 31.53 0.47
CA VAL A 325 -11.41 32.07 -0.60
C VAL A 325 -12.76 32.54 -0.05
N THR A 326 -13.33 31.81 0.92
CA THR A 326 -14.59 32.20 1.58
C THR A 326 -14.45 33.47 2.40
N GLN A 327 -13.37 33.63 3.17
CA GLN A 327 -13.10 34.88 3.89
C GLN A 327 -12.96 36.04 2.90
N LEU A 328 -12.10 35.92 1.88
CA LEU A 328 -11.91 36.98 0.88
C LEU A 328 -13.23 37.38 0.19
N ALA A 329 -14.13 36.42 -0.03
CA ALA A 329 -15.45 36.70 -0.59
C ALA A 329 -16.37 37.43 0.42
N VAL A 330 -16.37 37.04 1.69
CA VAL A 330 -17.11 37.77 2.74
C VAL A 330 -16.60 39.20 2.84
N ASP A 331 -15.28 39.37 2.99
CA ASP A 331 -14.61 40.65 3.17
C ASP A 331 -14.68 41.53 1.91
N GLY A 332 -14.84 40.92 0.72
CA GLY A 332 -15.00 41.62 -0.56
C GLY A 332 -13.68 42.17 -1.14
N THR A 333 -12.54 41.64 -0.71
CA THR A 333 -11.19 42.06 -1.11
C THR A 333 -10.32 40.85 -1.45
N THR A 334 -9.23 41.08 -2.20
CA THR A 334 -8.17 40.07 -2.43
C THR A 334 -6.79 40.57 -1.99
N ASP A 335 -6.73 41.68 -1.24
CA ASP A 335 -5.48 42.39 -0.96
C ASP A 335 -4.85 42.03 0.39
N GLU A 336 -5.59 41.30 1.23
CA GLU A 336 -5.16 40.81 2.54
C GLU A 336 -5.01 39.28 2.56
N THR A 337 -4.15 38.75 3.43
CA THR A 337 -4.01 37.31 3.61
C THR A 337 -5.17 36.78 4.48
N PRO A 338 -6.01 35.85 4.01
CA PRO A 338 -7.22 35.43 4.72
C PRO A 338 -6.93 34.39 5.81
N THR A 339 -6.18 34.78 6.84
CA THR A 339 -5.65 33.89 7.89
C THR A 339 -6.75 33.20 8.69
N LEU A 340 -7.84 33.89 9.07
CA LEU A 340 -8.96 33.28 9.78
C LEU A 340 -9.65 32.20 8.94
N GLY A 341 -9.96 32.51 7.68
CA GLY A 341 -10.59 31.60 6.74
C GLY A 341 -9.70 30.38 6.46
N MET A 342 -8.42 30.60 6.21
CA MET A 342 -7.42 29.54 6.03
C MET A 342 -7.30 28.67 7.30
N GLY A 343 -7.32 29.29 8.48
CA GLY A 343 -7.23 28.61 9.77
C GLY A 343 -8.42 27.70 10.05
N TYR A 344 -9.66 28.22 9.98
CA TYR A 344 -10.87 27.41 10.11
C TYR A 344 -10.96 26.35 9.02
N GLY A 345 -10.62 26.72 7.78
CA GLY A 345 -10.62 25.84 6.64
C GLY A 345 -9.71 24.62 6.81
N ALA A 346 -8.46 24.82 7.24
CA ALA A 346 -7.50 23.74 7.46
C ALA A 346 -8.01 22.72 8.49
N GLY A 347 -8.49 23.22 9.63
CA GLY A 347 -8.99 22.40 10.74
C GLY A 347 -10.29 21.66 10.38
N ALA A 348 -11.28 22.35 9.83
CA ALA A 348 -12.54 21.73 9.41
C ALA A 348 -12.32 20.74 8.25
N GLY A 349 -11.45 21.08 7.30
CA GLY A 349 -11.14 20.26 6.13
C GLY A 349 -10.52 18.91 6.48
N VAL A 350 -9.50 18.89 7.34
CA VAL A 350 -8.89 17.62 7.79
C VAL A 350 -9.86 16.78 8.64
N LEU A 351 -10.71 17.40 9.45
CA LEU A 351 -11.72 16.69 10.26
C LEU A 351 -12.81 16.06 9.38
N VAL A 352 -13.38 16.81 8.43
CA VAL A 352 -14.41 16.31 7.51
C VAL A 352 -13.84 15.23 6.61
N ALA A 353 -12.67 15.45 6.01
CA ALA A 353 -12.04 14.47 5.14
C ALA A 353 -11.58 13.21 5.89
N GLY A 354 -11.06 13.36 7.11
CA GLY A 354 -10.72 12.24 7.99
C GLY A 354 -11.95 11.43 8.40
N ALA A 355 -13.08 12.09 8.72
CA ALA A 355 -14.34 11.42 8.99
C ALA A 355 -14.84 10.65 7.75
N VAL A 356 -14.81 11.27 6.56
CA VAL A 356 -15.17 10.61 5.29
C VAL A 356 -14.24 9.41 5.01
N ALA A 357 -12.93 9.52 5.27
CA ALA A 357 -11.97 8.44 5.09
C ALA A 357 -12.27 7.19 5.93
N THR A 358 -12.94 7.32 7.09
CA THR A 358 -13.41 6.15 7.87
C THR A 358 -14.53 5.37 7.18
N GLN A 359 -15.28 6.03 6.28
CA GLN A 359 -16.47 5.51 5.60
C GLN A 359 -16.19 5.02 4.17
N VAL A 360 -15.20 5.61 3.48
CA VAL A 360 -14.89 5.27 2.08
C VAL A 360 -13.45 4.79 1.89
N SER A 361 -13.28 3.63 1.26
CA SER A 361 -11.98 3.13 0.82
C SER A 361 -11.65 3.70 -0.57
N LEU A 362 -10.71 4.63 -0.63
CA LEU A 362 -10.16 5.19 -1.88
C LEU A 362 -8.72 4.70 -2.08
N THR A 363 -8.28 4.61 -3.33
CA THR A 363 -6.85 4.45 -3.65
C THR A 363 -6.16 5.82 -3.67
N PRO A 364 -4.85 5.92 -3.37
CA PRO A 364 -4.12 7.19 -3.50
C PRO A 364 -4.24 7.83 -4.89
N SER A 365 -4.20 7.00 -5.94
CA SER A 365 -4.40 7.42 -7.33
C SER A 365 -5.78 8.05 -7.60
N ARG A 366 -6.84 7.57 -6.93
CA ARG A 366 -8.18 8.16 -7.05
C ARG A 366 -8.21 9.52 -6.39
N VAL A 367 -7.66 9.67 -5.19
CA VAL A 367 -7.63 10.96 -4.48
C VAL A 367 -6.85 11.99 -5.28
N LEU A 368 -5.66 11.64 -5.79
CA LEU A 368 -4.86 12.53 -6.62
C LEU A 368 -5.60 13.00 -7.89
N LEU A 369 -6.47 12.18 -8.48
CA LEU A 369 -7.31 12.56 -9.62
C LEU A 369 -8.51 13.43 -9.22
N VAL A 370 -9.06 13.28 -8.01
CA VAL A 370 -10.02 14.23 -7.43
C VAL A 370 -9.35 15.58 -7.21
N ASP A 371 -8.17 15.59 -6.61
CA ASP A 371 -7.39 16.80 -6.30
C ASP A 371 -7.00 17.54 -7.57
N LEU A 372 -6.48 16.82 -8.57
CA LEU A 372 -6.16 17.39 -9.89
C LEU A 372 -7.41 17.96 -10.55
N GLY A 373 -8.55 17.27 -10.47
CA GLY A 373 -9.84 17.78 -10.93
C GLY A 373 -10.21 19.10 -10.25
N GLY A 374 -10.07 19.18 -8.92
CA GLY A 374 -10.39 20.39 -8.14
C GLY A 374 -9.46 21.56 -8.42
N VAL A 375 -8.15 21.32 -8.57
CA VAL A 375 -7.20 22.37 -8.96
C VAL A 375 -7.49 22.87 -10.38
N LEU A 376 -7.66 21.98 -11.36
CA LEU A 376 -7.95 22.36 -12.74
C LEU A 376 -9.31 23.08 -12.88
N GLY A 377 -10.33 22.65 -12.14
CA GLY A 377 -11.64 23.31 -12.11
C GLY A 377 -11.54 24.75 -11.56
N GLY A 378 -10.85 24.94 -10.44
CA GLY A 378 -10.60 26.26 -9.85
C GLY A 378 -9.82 27.18 -10.80
N LEU A 379 -8.71 26.68 -11.36
CA LEU A 379 -7.88 27.43 -12.32
C LEU A 379 -8.63 27.78 -13.61
N THR A 380 -9.50 26.90 -14.10
CA THR A 380 -10.31 27.16 -15.30
C THR A 380 -11.28 28.31 -15.07
N VAL A 381 -11.97 28.33 -13.92
CA VAL A 381 -12.87 29.44 -13.59
C VAL A 381 -12.09 30.71 -13.27
N ALA A 382 -10.95 30.62 -12.56
CA ALA A 382 -10.07 31.77 -12.31
C ALA A 382 -9.61 32.43 -13.63
N GLY A 383 -9.15 31.63 -14.60
CA GLY A 383 -8.78 32.13 -15.93
C GLY A 383 -9.95 32.84 -16.63
N ALA A 384 -11.11 32.18 -16.70
CA ALA A 384 -12.29 32.70 -17.38
C ALA A 384 -12.90 33.95 -16.71
N SER A 385 -12.78 34.08 -15.38
CA SER A 385 -13.34 35.19 -14.60
C SER A 385 -12.33 36.27 -14.24
N SER A 386 -11.03 36.10 -14.56
CA SER A 386 -9.98 37.08 -14.31
C SER A 386 -10.27 38.52 -14.81
N PRO A 387 -11.01 38.76 -15.92
CA PRO A 387 -11.37 40.14 -16.30
C PRO A 387 -12.28 40.86 -15.30
N LEU A 388 -12.93 40.15 -14.36
CA LEU A 388 -13.73 40.78 -13.30
C LEU A 388 -12.85 41.51 -12.28
N VAL A 389 -11.63 41.01 -12.01
CA VAL A 389 -10.71 41.54 -10.99
C VAL A 389 -9.70 42.53 -11.59
N PHE A 390 -9.31 42.33 -12.86
CA PHE A 390 -8.28 43.15 -13.53
C PHE A 390 -8.82 44.26 -14.46
N ALA A 391 -10.13 44.50 -14.51
CA ALA A 391 -10.70 45.64 -15.23
C ALA A 391 -10.57 46.95 -14.42
N ASP A 392 -10.50 48.09 -15.11
CA ASP A 392 -10.22 49.42 -14.53
C ASP A 392 -11.15 49.85 -13.39
N GLU A 393 -12.36 49.29 -13.30
CA GLU A 393 -13.30 49.47 -12.19
C GLU A 393 -13.38 48.21 -11.33
N ARG A 394 -12.49 48.05 -10.36
CA ARG A 394 -12.59 47.01 -9.33
C ARG A 394 -13.72 47.33 -8.34
N SER A 395 -14.42 46.32 -7.85
CA SER A 395 -15.54 46.48 -6.89
C SER A 395 -15.76 45.20 -6.10
N GLU A 396 -16.19 45.31 -4.84
CA GLU A 396 -16.44 44.15 -3.96
C GLU A 396 -17.31 43.07 -4.61
N GLY A 397 -18.32 43.47 -5.40
CA GLY A 397 -19.22 42.54 -6.08
C GLY A 397 -18.53 41.70 -7.17
N LYS A 398 -17.52 42.26 -7.83
CA LYS A 398 -16.71 41.56 -8.84
C LYS A 398 -15.72 40.60 -8.17
N ASP A 399 -15.04 41.04 -7.11
CA ASP A 399 -14.15 40.20 -6.31
C ASP A 399 -14.93 39.01 -5.69
N ARG A 400 -16.11 39.27 -5.11
CA ARG A 400 -17.05 38.23 -4.64
C ARG A 400 -17.43 37.24 -5.72
N ALA A 401 -17.83 37.71 -6.90
CA ALA A 401 -18.23 36.84 -8.01
C ALA A 401 -17.07 35.98 -8.54
N PHE A 402 -15.86 36.56 -8.63
CA PHE A 402 -14.63 35.85 -8.97
C PHE A 402 -14.33 34.74 -7.97
N LEU A 403 -14.25 35.06 -6.68
CA LEU A 403 -13.90 34.12 -5.61
C LEU A 403 -14.93 33.01 -5.45
N ALA A 404 -16.23 33.33 -5.48
CA ALA A 404 -17.29 32.33 -5.48
C ALA A 404 -17.24 31.43 -6.72
N GLY A 405 -16.90 31.98 -7.89
CA GLY A 405 -16.65 31.24 -9.10
C GLY A 405 -15.49 30.25 -8.96
N VAL A 406 -14.35 30.68 -8.42
CA VAL A 406 -13.18 29.82 -8.18
C VAL A 406 -13.52 28.68 -7.21
N ALA A 407 -14.18 28.97 -6.08
CA ALA A 407 -14.62 27.96 -5.12
C ALA A 407 -15.57 26.93 -5.75
N ALA A 408 -16.58 27.40 -6.50
CA ALA A 408 -17.53 26.53 -7.21
C ALA A 408 -16.83 25.70 -8.30
N GLY A 409 -15.88 26.28 -9.03
CA GLY A 409 -15.04 25.60 -10.02
C GLY A 409 -14.21 24.49 -9.40
N THR A 410 -13.60 24.73 -8.24
CA THR A 410 -12.84 23.72 -7.49
C THR A 410 -13.73 22.57 -7.02
N LEU A 411 -14.90 22.85 -6.44
CA LEU A 411 -15.82 21.80 -6.02
C LEU A 411 -16.35 20.98 -7.21
N ALA A 412 -16.77 21.64 -8.29
CA ALA A 412 -17.24 20.98 -9.50
C ALA A 412 -16.14 20.12 -10.17
N GLY A 413 -14.92 20.64 -10.26
CA GLY A 413 -13.76 19.93 -10.79
C GLY A 413 -13.42 18.67 -9.96
N GLY A 414 -13.47 18.76 -8.63
CA GLY A 414 -13.27 17.62 -7.74
C GLY A 414 -14.36 16.55 -7.92
N VAL A 415 -15.63 16.95 -8.03
CA VAL A 415 -16.74 16.04 -8.33
C VAL A 415 -16.57 15.36 -9.69
N VAL A 416 -16.14 16.07 -10.72
CA VAL A 416 -15.85 15.48 -12.05
C VAL A 416 -14.69 14.50 -11.96
N GLY A 417 -13.58 14.83 -11.28
CA GLY A 417 -12.47 13.91 -11.03
C GLY A 417 -12.90 12.64 -10.28
N TYR A 418 -13.79 12.78 -9.29
CA TYR A 418 -14.37 11.63 -8.58
C TYR A 418 -15.24 10.75 -9.49
N LEU A 419 -16.11 11.35 -10.31
CA LEU A 419 -16.97 10.60 -11.23
C LEU A 419 -16.17 9.88 -12.32
N LEU A 420 -15.14 10.51 -12.88
CA LEU A 420 -14.25 9.92 -13.89
C LEU A 420 -13.41 8.75 -13.35
N THR A 421 -13.18 8.69 -12.04
CA THR A 421 -12.43 7.60 -11.40
C THR A 421 -13.31 6.48 -10.85
N GLN A 422 -14.64 6.59 -10.92
CA GLN A 422 -15.50 5.46 -10.56
C GLN A 422 -15.23 4.29 -11.50
N PRO A 423 -15.17 3.04 -11.01
CA PRO A 423 -15.03 1.91 -11.91
C PRO A 423 -16.26 1.89 -12.81
N ALA A 424 -16.10 1.75 -14.12
CA ALA A 424 -17.21 1.43 -14.99
C ALA A 424 -17.87 0.17 -14.42
N SER A 425 -19.06 0.32 -13.82
CA SER A 425 -19.72 -0.79 -13.11
C SER A 425 -19.81 -1.97 -14.06
N SER A 426 -19.56 -3.20 -13.59
CA SER A 426 -19.54 -4.39 -14.47
C SER A 426 -20.80 -4.49 -15.34
N LYS A 427 -21.96 -4.09 -14.80
CA LYS A 427 -23.24 -3.99 -15.53
C LYS A 427 -23.26 -3.02 -16.72
N ARG A 428 -22.36 -2.05 -16.79
CA ARG A 428 -22.20 -1.11 -17.91
C ARG A 428 -21.20 -1.66 -18.93
N ALA A 429 -20.17 -2.37 -18.47
CA ALA A 429 -19.26 -3.13 -19.33
C ALA A 429 -20.00 -4.30 -20.02
N GLU A 430 -20.79 -5.10 -19.29
CA GLU A 430 -21.67 -6.14 -19.84
C GLU A 430 -22.62 -5.57 -20.91
N LYS A 431 -23.23 -4.41 -20.64
CA LYS A 431 -24.18 -3.77 -21.58
C LYS A 431 -23.53 -3.09 -22.77
N GLU A 432 -22.23 -2.81 -22.70
CA GLU A 432 -21.43 -2.40 -23.86
C GLU A 432 -20.92 -3.63 -24.60
N GLU A 433 -20.44 -4.70 -23.96
CA GLU A 433 -20.12 -5.98 -24.61
C GLU A 433 -21.34 -6.58 -25.35
N GLU A 434 -22.55 -6.56 -24.77
CA GLU A 434 -23.79 -6.92 -25.48
C GLU A 434 -24.04 -6.05 -26.73
N ARG A 435 -23.65 -4.77 -26.71
CA ARG A 435 -23.78 -3.85 -27.85
C ARG A 435 -22.66 -4.01 -28.89
N TRP A 436 -21.51 -4.55 -28.51
CA TRP A 436 -20.39 -4.87 -29.38
C TRP A 436 -20.30 -6.36 -29.74
N ALA A 437 -21.29 -7.18 -29.35
CA ALA A 437 -21.43 -8.62 -29.64
C ALA A 437 -21.76 -8.94 -31.13
N ALA A 438 -21.29 -8.10 -32.05
CA ALA A 438 -21.40 -8.29 -33.49
C ALA A 438 -20.12 -7.84 -34.22
N LEU A 439 -18.96 -8.06 -33.59
CA LEU A 439 -17.68 -7.79 -34.25
C LEU A 439 -17.37 -8.87 -35.31
N PRO A 440 -17.11 -8.47 -36.58
CA PRO A 440 -16.62 -9.39 -37.58
C PRO A 440 -15.19 -9.81 -37.25
N TRP A 441 -14.90 -11.09 -37.37
CA TRP A 441 -13.57 -11.67 -37.22
C TRP A 441 -13.21 -12.49 -38.45
N ALA A 442 -11.92 -12.57 -38.75
CA ALA A 442 -11.36 -13.44 -39.78
C ALA A 442 -10.06 -14.05 -39.27
N GLY A 443 -9.85 -15.35 -39.50
CA GLY A 443 -8.69 -16.08 -38.99
C GLY A 443 -8.72 -17.56 -39.34
N VAL A 444 -7.77 -18.31 -38.77
CA VAL A 444 -7.70 -19.77 -38.93
C VAL A 444 -8.80 -20.41 -38.08
N ILE A 445 -9.75 -21.09 -38.73
CA ILE A 445 -10.87 -21.78 -38.08
C ILE A 445 -10.63 -23.27 -37.86
N GLY A 446 -9.55 -23.80 -38.44
CA GLY A 446 -9.08 -25.18 -38.26
C GLY A 446 -7.80 -25.43 -39.04
N GLU A 447 -7.17 -26.59 -38.85
CA GLU A 447 -6.01 -27.03 -39.63
C GLU A 447 -6.27 -28.45 -40.13
N THR A 448 -6.10 -28.68 -41.44
CA THR A 448 -6.13 -30.03 -42.01
C THR A 448 -4.71 -30.49 -42.26
N ARG A 449 -4.38 -31.74 -41.91
CA ARG A 449 -3.09 -32.36 -42.26
C ARG A 449 -3.19 -33.02 -43.63
N THR A 450 -2.26 -32.71 -44.52
CA THR A 450 -2.08 -33.48 -45.76
C THR A 450 -1.36 -34.80 -45.46
N VAL A 451 -1.37 -35.72 -46.44
CA VAL A 451 -0.74 -37.06 -46.32
C VAL A 451 0.77 -36.95 -46.01
N ASP A 452 1.43 -35.91 -46.50
CA ASP A 452 2.85 -35.60 -46.22
C ASP A 452 3.10 -34.96 -44.83
N GLY A 453 2.10 -34.97 -43.94
CA GLY A 453 2.20 -34.43 -42.58
C GLY A 453 2.21 -32.89 -42.46
N LYS A 454 2.19 -32.16 -43.56
CA LYS A 454 2.11 -30.69 -43.55
C LYS A 454 0.72 -30.23 -43.10
N ARG A 455 0.68 -29.19 -42.27
CA ARG A 455 -0.58 -28.55 -41.84
C ARG A 455 -0.95 -27.45 -42.83
N VAL A 456 -2.18 -27.47 -43.31
CA VAL A 456 -2.77 -26.41 -44.13
C VAL A 456 -3.87 -25.74 -43.30
N PRO A 457 -3.76 -24.43 -43.00
CA PRO A 457 -4.78 -23.73 -42.24
C PRO A 457 -6.03 -23.50 -43.08
N ALA A 458 -7.18 -23.85 -42.54
CA ALA A 458 -8.49 -23.46 -43.06
C ALA A 458 -8.79 -22.05 -42.54
N MET A 459 -8.81 -21.07 -43.44
CA MET A 459 -9.18 -19.69 -43.13
C MET A 459 -10.70 -19.53 -43.20
N GLY A 460 -11.27 -18.76 -42.29
CA GLY A 460 -12.70 -18.42 -42.28
C GLY A 460 -12.94 -17.05 -41.66
N ALA A 461 -14.15 -16.54 -41.86
CA ALA A 461 -14.62 -15.29 -41.28
C ALA A 461 -16.05 -15.46 -40.79
N GLY A 462 -16.42 -14.70 -39.75
CA GLY A 462 -17.75 -14.76 -39.14
C GLY A 462 -18.00 -13.56 -38.24
N VAL A 463 -19.16 -13.53 -37.60
CA VAL A 463 -19.53 -12.49 -36.63
C VAL A 463 -19.63 -13.14 -35.25
N ARG A 464 -18.86 -12.63 -34.28
CA ARG A 464 -18.77 -13.23 -32.95
C ARG A 464 -19.92 -12.72 -32.08
N GLY A 465 -20.84 -13.60 -31.69
CA GLY A 465 -22.05 -13.28 -30.91
C GLY A 465 -23.39 -13.64 -31.58
N LEU A 466 -23.36 -14.21 -32.79
CA LEU A 466 -24.49 -14.92 -33.39
C LEU A 466 -24.28 -16.43 -33.26
N TRP A 467 -25.22 -17.09 -32.58
CA TRP A 467 -25.21 -18.49 -32.08
C TRP A 467 -24.43 -18.71 -30.78
#